data_AF-A0A7R9KQ65-F1
#
_entry.id   AF-A0A7R9KQ65-F1
#
_cell.length_a   1.000
_cell.length_b   1.000
_cell.length_c   1.000
_cell.angle_alpha   90.00
_cell.angle_beta   90.00
_cell.angle_gamma   90.00
#
_symmetry.space_group_name_H-M   'P 1'
#
loop_
_entity.id
_entity.type
_entity.pdbx_description
1 polymer ?
#
loop_
_entity_poly.entity_id
_entity_poly.type
_entity_poly.pdbx_seq_one_letter_code
_entity_poly.pdbx_strand_id
1 'polypeptide(L)'
;MINFNKGLAPEDYHLIGFSLGAHVAGFTGMEISNISRITGLDPAAPLFEGYPSRVRLDPTDANFVDVIHSNGDSFLRGGLGSFAPMGHVDFYPNGGRVQVGCNSVFMGALSDIIYGKWNSLCNHRRAFRFFIDSIIKTCTFRAFACDTYENYLRGDCFGCGPTGTQCSNMGYFSHKSNGRGAMYLVTRENEPFSNQFKIRVISTTGQGSTWGKLEILFVAKDGKNETFVLTNEADEIKDTGFIQGLVVAHPNIHNVTHVMLTYTKYKGWIYSGKEHWNIDKIELINSDGDIFTYCGYGTKLDNSVSHHLPLQAGNCTATMPAPSTTAITTAAAALQPHRIAKLFWQVVGSPIKGSQPKPPKLFWKILINEQPDAIDDPVAERYFWSPYV
;
A
#
# COMPACT_ATOMS: atom_id res chain seq x y z
N MET A 1 -33.50 6.78 -24.69
CA MET A 1 -34.78 6.07 -24.90
C MET A 1 -34.45 4.68 -25.39
N ILE A 2 -34.65 3.68 -24.53
CA ILE A 2 -34.47 2.26 -24.84
C ILE A 2 -35.63 1.83 -25.75
N ASN A 3 -35.34 1.20 -26.88
CA ASN A 3 -36.34 0.84 -27.89
C ASN A 3 -36.75 -0.63 -27.76
N PHE A 4 -37.91 -0.87 -27.15
CA PHE A 4 -38.49 -2.20 -26.95
C PHE A 4 -39.09 -2.83 -28.23
N ASN A 5 -39.22 -2.06 -29.32
CA ASN A 5 -39.85 -2.54 -30.57
C ASN A 5 -39.00 -3.57 -31.34
N LYS A 6 -37.81 -3.92 -30.84
CA LYS A 6 -36.92 -4.94 -31.43
C LYS A 6 -36.84 -6.23 -30.61
N GLY A 7 -37.71 -6.41 -29.61
CA GLY A 7 -37.77 -7.63 -28.80
C GLY A 7 -36.69 -7.75 -27.72
N LEU A 8 -36.00 -6.65 -27.40
CA LEU A 8 -35.06 -6.58 -26.27
C LEU A 8 -35.82 -6.24 -24.98
N ALA A 9 -35.49 -6.91 -23.90
CA ALA A 9 -36.04 -6.67 -22.56
C ALA A 9 -35.09 -5.79 -21.72
N PRO A 10 -35.56 -5.10 -20.66
CA PRO A 10 -34.70 -4.32 -19.75
C PRO A 10 -33.45 -5.09 -19.25
N GLU A 11 -33.60 -6.39 -19.07
CA GLU A 11 -32.56 -7.31 -18.59
C GLU A 11 -31.45 -7.56 -19.63
N ASP A 12 -31.62 -7.12 -20.87
CA ASP A 12 -30.59 -7.18 -21.91
C ASP A 12 -29.64 -5.97 -21.88
N TYR A 13 -29.93 -4.96 -21.04
CA TYR A 13 -29.19 -3.69 -21.04
C TYR A 13 -28.18 -3.58 -19.90
N HIS A 14 -26.96 -3.19 -20.27
CA HIS A 14 -25.92 -2.69 -19.38
C HIS A 14 -25.69 -1.21 -19.68
N LEU A 15 -26.05 -0.33 -18.73
CA LEU A 15 -25.83 1.11 -18.84
C LEU A 15 -24.50 1.48 -18.18
N ILE A 16 -23.66 2.24 -18.87
CA ILE A 16 -22.36 2.70 -18.36
C ILE A 16 -22.39 4.23 -18.38
N GLY A 17 -22.34 4.85 -17.20
CA GLY A 17 -22.44 6.29 -17.06
C GLY A 17 -21.19 6.88 -16.40
N PHE A 18 -20.57 7.87 -17.03
CA PHE A 18 -19.42 8.60 -16.49
C PHE A 18 -19.85 9.96 -15.90
N SER A 19 -19.30 10.33 -14.74
CA SER A 19 -19.58 11.62 -14.11
C SER A 19 -21.09 11.82 -13.88
N LEU A 20 -21.66 12.95 -14.33
CA LEU A 20 -23.11 13.19 -14.36
C LEU A 20 -23.90 12.08 -15.07
N GLY A 21 -23.30 11.44 -16.07
CA GLY A 21 -23.90 10.33 -16.80
C GLY A 21 -24.19 9.10 -15.94
N ALA A 22 -23.50 8.93 -14.81
CA ALA A 22 -23.82 7.86 -13.85
C ALA A 22 -25.22 8.05 -13.24
N HIS A 23 -25.59 9.29 -12.91
CA HIS A 23 -26.93 9.60 -12.41
C HIS A 23 -27.99 9.52 -13.50
N VAL A 24 -27.65 9.91 -14.74
CA VAL A 24 -28.55 9.69 -15.90
C VAL A 24 -28.86 8.20 -16.08
N ALA A 25 -27.87 7.33 -15.90
CA ALA A 25 -28.07 5.88 -15.93
C ALA A 25 -28.97 5.42 -14.76
N GLY A 26 -28.76 5.93 -13.55
CA GLY A 26 -29.62 5.66 -12.39
C GLY A 26 -31.07 6.05 -12.61
N PHE A 27 -31.33 7.29 -13.07
CA PHE A 27 -32.67 7.75 -13.42
C PHE A 27 -33.31 6.91 -14.54
N THR A 28 -32.51 6.46 -15.51
CA THR A 28 -33.01 5.55 -16.55
C THR A 28 -33.45 4.21 -15.95
N GLY A 29 -32.68 3.67 -15.00
CA GLY A 29 -33.00 2.45 -14.27
C GLY A 29 -34.28 2.56 -13.45
N MET A 30 -34.47 3.69 -12.77
CA MET A 30 -35.68 3.99 -12.00
C MET A 30 -36.95 4.03 -12.86
N GLU A 31 -36.88 4.65 -14.04
CA GLU A 31 -38.02 4.79 -14.95
C GLU A 31 -38.37 3.47 -15.67
N ILE A 32 -37.37 2.69 -16.06
CA ILE A 32 -37.58 1.47 -16.87
C ILE A 32 -37.83 0.23 -16.00
N SER A 33 -37.26 0.21 -14.79
CA SER A 33 -37.20 -0.96 -13.91
C SER A 33 -36.47 -2.17 -14.53
N ASN A 34 -35.95 -3.06 -13.68
CA ASN A 34 -35.31 -4.33 -14.09
C ASN A 34 -34.15 -4.22 -15.10
N ILE A 35 -33.46 -3.08 -15.18
CA ILE A 35 -32.20 -2.99 -15.93
C ILE A 35 -31.22 -4.01 -15.35
N SER A 36 -30.56 -4.79 -16.22
CA SER A 36 -29.66 -5.86 -15.76
C SER A 36 -28.44 -5.31 -15.02
N ARG A 37 -27.80 -4.27 -15.56
CA ARG A 37 -26.62 -3.69 -14.93
C ARG A 37 -26.49 -2.20 -15.17
N ILE A 38 -26.07 -1.47 -14.13
CA ILE A 38 -25.55 -0.11 -14.24
C ILE A 38 -24.11 -0.08 -13.74
N THR A 39 -23.19 0.50 -14.51
CA THR A 39 -21.86 0.86 -14.03
C THR A 39 -21.73 2.37 -13.89
N GLY A 40 -21.49 2.84 -12.67
CA GLY A 40 -21.18 4.23 -12.37
C GLY A 40 -19.67 4.47 -12.42
N LEU A 41 -19.19 5.26 -13.37
CA LEU A 41 -17.79 5.63 -13.50
C LEU A 41 -17.60 7.02 -12.90
N ASP A 42 -17.09 7.05 -11.67
CA ASP A 42 -16.88 8.24 -10.85
C ASP A 42 -18.10 9.18 -10.85
N PRO A 43 -19.25 8.76 -10.27
CA PRO A 43 -20.48 9.56 -10.28
C PRO A 43 -20.25 10.96 -9.73
N ALA A 44 -20.84 11.99 -10.32
CA ALA A 44 -20.57 13.37 -9.92
C ALA A 44 -21.03 13.66 -8.46
N ALA A 45 -20.17 14.23 -7.62
CA ALA A 45 -20.55 14.65 -6.27
C ALA A 45 -21.43 15.92 -6.23
N PRO A 46 -21.09 17.01 -6.95
CA PRO A 46 -21.82 18.27 -6.82
C PRO A 46 -23.30 18.11 -7.16
N LEU A 47 -24.18 18.52 -6.24
CA LEU A 47 -25.65 18.43 -6.33
C LEU A 47 -26.25 17.01 -6.17
N PHE A 48 -25.43 15.98 -5.90
CA PHE A 48 -25.90 14.59 -5.75
C PHE A 48 -25.46 13.93 -4.44
N GLU A 49 -24.20 14.09 -4.05
CA GLU A 49 -23.67 13.47 -2.83
C GLU A 49 -24.36 14.06 -1.58
N GLY A 50 -24.75 13.18 -0.66
CA GLY A 50 -25.52 13.55 0.53
C GLY A 50 -27.02 13.74 0.31
N TYR A 51 -27.50 13.70 -0.94
CA TYR A 51 -28.93 13.74 -1.22
C TYR A 51 -29.58 12.33 -1.15
N PRO A 52 -30.92 12.24 -0.99
CA PRO A 52 -31.63 10.96 -0.96
C PRO A 52 -31.43 10.13 -2.24
N SER A 53 -31.54 8.80 -2.14
CA SER A 53 -31.36 7.86 -3.25
C SER A 53 -32.16 8.23 -4.50
N ARG A 54 -33.40 8.72 -4.33
CA ARG A 54 -34.29 9.12 -5.45
C ARG A 54 -33.73 10.20 -6.40
N VAL A 55 -32.69 10.94 -6.00
CA VAL A 55 -32.10 12.01 -6.81
C VAL A 55 -30.67 11.72 -7.25
N ARG A 56 -30.21 10.46 -7.16
CA ARG A 56 -28.85 10.06 -7.52
C ARG A 56 -28.84 8.59 -7.97
N LEU A 57 -27.65 8.09 -8.31
CA LEU A 57 -27.46 6.66 -8.56
C LEU A 57 -27.59 5.91 -7.23
N ASP A 58 -28.29 4.78 -7.24
CA ASP A 58 -28.53 3.93 -6.10
C ASP A 58 -28.52 2.43 -6.48
N PRO A 59 -28.18 1.50 -5.56
CA PRO A 59 -28.23 0.07 -5.86
C PRO A 59 -29.61 -0.41 -6.35
N THR A 60 -30.71 0.25 -6.00
CA THR A 60 -32.06 -0.15 -6.47
C THR A 60 -32.32 0.12 -7.94
N ASP A 61 -31.46 0.88 -8.64
CA ASP A 61 -31.71 1.32 -10.01
C ASP A 61 -31.49 0.20 -11.06
N ALA A 62 -30.87 -0.91 -10.68
CA ALA A 62 -30.67 -2.08 -11.54
C ALA A 62 -30.50 -3.36 -10.72
N ASN A 63 -30.61 -4.52 -11.37
CA ASN A 63 -30.36 -5.83 -10.74
C ASN A 63 -28.92 -5.95 -10.21
N PHE A 64 -27.98 -5.22 -10.83
CA PHE A 64 -26.62 -5.09 -10.35
C PHE A 64 -26.08 -3.69 -10.66
N VAL A 65 -25.46 -3.06 -9.66
CA VAL A 65 -24.89 -1.71 -9.77
C VAL A 65 -23.45 -1.79 -9.28
N ASP A 66 -22.50 -1.41 -10.11
CA ASP A 66 -21.08 -1.38 -9.75
C ASP A 66 -20.49 0.00 -10.00
N VAL A 67 -19.73 0.52 -9.03
CA VAL A 67 -19.26 1.91 -9.04
C VAL A 67 -17.75 1.95 -8.90
N ILE A 68 -17.06 2.76 -9.73
CA ILE A 68 -15.63 3.03 -9.61
C ILE A 68 -15.46 4.47 -9.14
N HIS A 69 -14.95 4.65 -7.93
CA HIS A 69 -14.62 5.96 -7.35
C HIS A 69 -13.16 6.28 -7.62
N SER A 70 -12.89 7.35 -8.36
CA SER A 70 -11.52 7.77 -8.68
C SER A 70 -11.18 9.19 -8.23
N ASN A 71 -12.19 10.02 -7.95
CA ASN A 71 -11.98 11.43 -7.58
C ASN A 71 -12.90 11.92 -6.45
N GLY A 72 -13.09 11.09 -5.42
CA GLY A 72 -13.89 11.38 -4.24
C GLY A 72 -13.26 12.34 -3.21
N ASP A 73 -12.37 13.26 -3.59
CA ASP A 73 -11.90 14.31 -2.64
C ASP A 73 -12.98 15.41 -2.49
N SER A 74 -12.82 16.32 -1.53
CA SER A 74 -13.72 17.47 -1.41
C SER A 74 -13.66 18.36 -2.66
N PHE A 75 -14.78 18.99 -3.02
CA PHE A 75 -14.86 19.91 -4.15
C PHE A 75 -13.81 21.04 -4.07
N LEU A 76 -13.55 21.56 -2.86
CA LEU A 76 -12.52 22.58 -2.61
C LEU A 76 -11.10 22.09 -2.92
N ARG A 77 -10.85 20.78 -2.85
CA ARG A 77 -9.57 20.14 -3.20
C ARG A 77 -9.54 19.59 -4.62
N GLY A 78 -10.53 19.92 -5.44
CA GLY A 78 -10.61 19.49 -6.84
C GLY A 78 -11.24 18.12 -7.05
N GLY A 79 -12.00 17.61 -6.07
CA GLY A 79 -12.82 16.41 -6.25
C GLY A 79 -14.13 16.70 -6.98
N LEU A 80 -14.41 15.89 -7.99
CA LEU A 80 -15.61 15.94 -8.83
C LEU A 80 -16.48 14.69 -8.66
N GLY A 81 -15.89 13.57 -8.25
CA GLY A 81 -16.59 12.31 -8.00
C GLY A 81 -17.13 12.22 -6.58
N SER A 82 -18.21 11.45 -6.39
CA SER A 82 -18.77 11.08 -5.08
C SER A 82 -17.83 10.08 -4.40
N PHE A 83 -17.65 10.21 -3.09
CA PHE A 83 -17.00 9.20 -2.26
C PHE A 83 -18.02 8.29 -1.57
N ALA A 84 -19.25 8.75 -1.38
CA ALA A 84 -20.33 7.95 -0.83
C ALA A 84 -20.63 6.72 -1.72
N PRO A 85 -20.86 5.54 -1.13
CA PRO A 85 -21.19 4.33 -1.88
C PRO A 85 -22.56 4.46 -2.55
N MET A 86 -22.66 3.94 -3.76
CA MET A 86 -23.83 4.03 -4.64
C MET A 86 -24.14 2.71 -5.36
N GLY A 87 -23.34 1.66 -5.16
CA GLY A 87 -23.47 0.38 -5.82
C GLY A 87 -23.78 -0.79 -4.90
N HIS A 88 -24.05 -1.93 -5.53
CA HIS A 88 -23.92 -3.23 -4.87
C HIS A 88 -22.45 -3.55 -4.56
N VAL A 89 -21.54 -3.01 -5.37
CA VAL A 89 -20.09 -3.01 -5.14
C VAL A 89 -19.51 -1.66 -5.52
N ASP A 90 -18.64 -1.13 -4.65
CA ASP A 90 -18.02 0.19 -4.80
C ASP A 90 -16.50 0.01 -4.73
N PHE A 91 -15.83 0.30 -5.83
CA PHE A 91 -14.38 0.14 -5.98
C PHE A 91 -13.68 1.47 -5.74
N TYR A 92 -12.64 1.44 -4.90
CA TYR A 92 -11.84 2.60 -4.52
C TYR A 92 -10.37 2.38 -4.91
N PRO A 93 -10.03 2.38 -6.21
CA PRO A 93 -8.64 2.32 -6.68
C PRO A 93 -7.84 3.46 -6.07
N ASN A 94 -6.68 3.13 -5.50
CA ASN A 94 -5.80 4.07 -4.81
C ASN A 94 -6.50 4.86 -3.69
N GLY A 95 -7.48 4.25 -3.02
CA GLY A 95 -8.28 4.89 -1.98
C GLY A 95 -9.43 5.77 -2.51
N GLY A 96 -9.60 5.83 -3.83
CA GLY A 96 -10.75 6.44 -4.52
C GLY A 96 -10.81 7.96 -4.54
N ARG A 97 -9.75 8.65 -4.11
CA ARG A 97 -9.70 10.13 -4.05
C ARG A 97 -8.69 10.73 -5.02
N VAL A 98 -7.45 10.25 -4.95
CA VAL A 98 -6.32 10.74 -5.75
C VAL A 98 -5.63 9.53 -6.38
N GLN A 99 -5.48 9.57 -7.69
CA GLN A 99 -4.92 8.49 -8.47
C GLN A 99 -3.44 8.74 -8.74
N VAL A 100 -2.67 7.65 -8.78
CA VAL A 100 -1.23 7.72 -9.04
C VAL A 100 -0.98 8.40 -10.40
N GLY A 101 -0.03 9.33 -10.44
CA GLY A 101 0.32 10.11 -11.64
C GLY A 101 -0.59 11.30 -11.96
N CYS A 102 -1.60 11.56 -11.14
CA CYS A 102 -2.41 12.77 -11.27
C CYS A 102 -1.94 13.84 -10.28
N ASN A 103 -1.47 14.98 -10.78
CA ASN A 103 -1.10 16.12 -9.94
C ASN A 103 -2.35 16.89 -9.52
N SER A 104 -2.82 16.70 -8.29
CA SER A 104 -3.89 17.50 -7.70
C SER A 104 -3.35 18.89 -7.35
N VAL A 105 -3.50 19.85 -8.27
CA VAL A 105 -3.23 21.25 -7.96
C VAL A 105 -4.28 21.72 -6.95
N PHE A 106 -3.84 22.32 -5.84
CA PHE A 106 -4.62 22.78 -4.68
C PHE A 106 -5.79 23.75 -5.00
N MET A 107 -5.91 24.24 -6.25
CA MET A 107 -7.01 25.07 -6.75
C MET A 107 -7.76 24.42 -7.94
N GLY A 108 -7.63 23.10 -8.10
CA GLY A 108 -7.93 22.32 -9.30
C GLY A 108 -9.31 22.56 -9.91
N ALA A 109 -10.41 22.34 -9.17
CA ALA A 109 -11.76 22.43 -9.77
C ALA A 109 -12.13 23.86 -10.22
N LEU A 110 -11.88 24.87 -9.38
CA LEU A 110 -12.13 26.27 -9.76
C LEU A 110 -11.18 26.72 -10.87
N SER A 111 -9.91 26.30 -10.83
CA SER A 111 -8.95 26.62 -11.88
C SER A 111 -9.21 25.89 -13.19
N ASP A 112 -9.77 24.68 -13.16
CA ASP A 112 -10.18 23.94 -14.35
C ASP A 112 -11.39 24.59 -15.02
N ILE A 113 -12.35 25.06 -14.22
CA ILE A 113 -13.53 25.80 -14.70
C ILE A 113 -13.15 27.19 -15.24
N ILE A 114 -12.27 27.92 -14.53
CA ILE A 114 -11.93 29.32 -14.86
C ILE A 114 -10.83 29.41 -15.93
N TYR A 115 -9.83 28.54 -15.88
CA TYR A 115 -8.63 28.62 -16.72
C TYR A 115 -8.45 27.42 -17.67
N GLY A 116 -9.35 26.44 -17.66
CA GLY A 116 -9.30 25.31 -18.59
C GLY A 116 -8.03 24.47 -18.48
N LYS A 117 -7.46 24.32 -17.28
CA LYS A 117 -6.18 23.59 -17.06
C LYS A 117 -6.31 22.06 -16.93
N TRP A 118 -7.54 21.51 -16.97
CA TRP A 118 -7.87 20.07 -17.06
C TRP A 118 -7.16 19.13 -16.05
N ASN A 119 -6.62 19.65 -14.94
CA ASN A 119 -5.82 18.84 -14.00
C ASN A 119 -6.69 18.07 -12.98
N SER A 120 -7.80 18.65 -12.51
CA SER A 120 -8.82 17.97 -11.68
C SER A 120 -9.50 16.83 -12.46
N LEU A 121 -9.55 16.94 -13.78
CA LEU A 121 -10.07 15.88 -14.65
C LEU A 121 -9.15 14.65 -14.78
N CYS A 122 -7.86 14.71 -14.41
CA CYS A 122 -7.00 13.53 -14.46
C CYS A 122 -7.56 12.40 -13.58
N ASN A 123 -7.78 12.70 -12.29
CA ASN A 123 -8.35 11.75 -11.33
C ASN A 123 -9.73 11.29 -11.78
N HIS A 124 -10.58 12.23 -12.22
CA HIS A 124 -11.94 11.92 -12.64
C HIS A 124 -11.97 10.96 -13.83
N ARG A 125 -11.14 11.20 -14.84
CA ARG A 125 -11.06 10.37 -16.06
C ARG A 125 -10.51 8.97 -15.81
N ARG A 126 -9.84 8.72 -14.68
CA ARG A 126 -9.27 7.40 -14.37
C ARG A 126 -10.35 6.32 -14.27
N ALA A 127 -11.55 6.61 -13.77
CA ALA A 127 -12.61 5.61 -13.68
C ALA A 127 -12.95 4.96 -15.03
N PHE A 128 -13.16 5.73 -16.10
CA PHE A 128 -13.44 5.12 -17.41
C PHE A 128 -12.21 4.49 -18.03
N ARG A 129 -11.00 5.01 -17.76
CA ARG A 129 -9.77 4.38 -18.25
C ARG A 129 -9.53 3.02 -17.60
N PHE A 130 -9.74 2.91 -16.29
CA PHE A 130 -9.71 1.62 -15.58
C PHE A 130 -10.77 0.67 -16.13
N PHE A 131 -11.98 1.17 -16.41
CA PHE A 131 -13.02 0.35 -17.01
C PHE A 131 -12.62 -0.17 -18.40
N ILE A 132 -12.07 0.68 -19.27
CA ILE A 132 -11.58 0.27 -20.60
C ILE A 132 -10.49 -0.80 -20.47
N ASP A 133 -9.50 -0.57 -19.61
CA ASP A 133 -8.41 -1.52 -19.37
C ASP A 133 -8.95 -2.87 -18.84
N SER A 134 -9.98 -2.85 -17.99
CA SER A 134 -10.56 -4.08 -17.40
C SER A 134 -11.22 -5.02 -18.42
N ILE A 135 -11.46 -4.54 -19.65
CA ILE A 135 -11.97 -5.37 -20.75
C ILE A 135 -10.86 -6.30 -21.27
N ILE A 136 -9.60 -5.89 -21.16
CA ILE A 136 -8.45 -6.65 -21.63
C ILE A 136 -8.23 -7.85 -20.70
N LYS A 137 -8.24 -9.07 -21.25
CA LYS A 137 -8.15 -10.32 -20.45
C LYS A 137 -6.89 -10.44 -19.59
N THR A 138 -5.78 -9.86 -20.02
CA THR A 138 -4.51 -9.86 -19.28
C THR A 138 -4.45 -8.78 -18.20
N CYS A 139 -5.48 -7.95 -18.09
CA CYS A 139 -5.54 -6.78 -17.22
C CYS A 139 -6.62 -6.99 -16.14
N THR A 140 -6.28 -7.69 -15.06
CA THR A 140 -7.23 -8.02 -13.99
C THR A 140 -7.11 -7.04 -12.82
N PHE A 141 -8.18 -6.29 -12.57
CA PHE A 141 -8.28 -5.37 -11.44
C PHE A 141 -8.92 -6.05 -10.23
N ARG A 142 -8.21 -6.99 -9.61
CA ARG A 142 -8.73 -7.62 -8.39
C ARG A 142 -8.73 -6.61 -7.24
N ALA A 143 -9.92 -6.34 -6.73
CA ALA A 143 -10.14 -5.52 -5.55
C ALA A 143 -10.56 -6.38 -4.36
N PHE A 144 -10.20 -5.94 -3.15
CA PHE A 144 -10.35 -6.69 -1.92
C PHE A 144 -11.19 -5.93 -0.90
N ALA A 145 -12.07 -6.65 -0.21
CA ALA A 145 -12.87 -6.10 0.88
C ALA A 145 -11.93 -5.81 2.04
N CYS A 146 -12.04 -4.60 2.60
CA CYS A 146 -11.29 -4.20 3.79
C CYS A 146 -12.04 -3.12 4.54
N ASP A 147 -11.83 -3.00 5.84
CA ASP A 147 -12.51 -1.98 6.65
C ASP A 147 -12.09 -0.55 6.26
N THR A 148 -10.81 -0.38 5.90
CA THR A 148 -10.22 0.90 5.49
C THR A 148 -9.17 0.69 4.42
N TYR A 149 -8.89 1.75 3.65
CA TYR A 149 -7.81 1.73 2.67
C TYR A 149 -6.44 1.58 3.33
N GLU A 150 -6.26 2.12 4.53
CA GLU A 150 -5.02 2.01 5.31
C GLU A 150 -4.76 0.55 5.72
N ASN A 151 -5.79 -0.18 6.15
CA ASN A 151 -5.66 -1.61 6.45
C ASN A 151 -5.32 -2.41 5.18
N TYR A 152 -5.91 -2.03 4.05
CA TYR A 152 -5.58 -2.63 2.75
C TYR A 152 -4.11 -2.38 2.36
N LEU A 153 -3.60 -1.14 2.51
CA LEU A 153 -2.20 -0.81 2.26
C LEU A 153 -1.24 -1.56 3.22
N ARG A 154 -1.67 -1.80 4.45
CA ARG A 154 -1.01 -2.69 5.41
C ARG A 154 -1.16 -4.17 5.07
N GLY A 155 -1.72 -4.52 3.90
CA GLY A 155 -1.78 -5.88 3.34
C GLY A 155 -2.59 -6.88 4.16
N ASP A 156 -3.37 -6.38 5.11
CA ASP A 156 -4.26 -7.16 5.99
C ASP A 156 -5.36 -7.85 5.16
N CYS A 157 -5.73 -7.24 4.04
CA CYS A 157 -6.83 -7.66 3.16
C CYS A 157 -6.31 -7.94 1.74
N PHE A 158 -5.79 -9.15 1.50
CA PHE A 158 -5.25 -9.55 0.18
C PHE A 158 -5.59 -11.01 -0.14
N GLY A 159 -6.87 -11.36 -0.04
CA GLY A 159 -7.39 -12.69 -0.34
C GLY A 159 -8.90 -12.65 -0.54
N CYS A 160 -9.43 -13.59 -1.33
CA CYS A 160 -10.85 -13.65 -1.67
C CYS A 160 -11.72 -14.37 -0.61
N GLY A 161 -11.09 -14.96 0.41
CA GLY A 161 -11.75 -15.86 1.35
C GLY A 161 -12.24 -17.16 0.70
N PRO A 162 -12.70 -18.13 1.49
CA PRO A 162 -13.13 -19.44 1.00
C PRO A 162 -14.37 -19.37 0.10
N THR A 163 -15.23 -18.37 0.30
CA THR A 163 -16.49 -18.16 -0.44
C THR A 163 -16.33 -17.23 -1.65
N GLY A 164 -15.15 -16.63 -1.85
CA GLY A 164 -14.90 -15.66 -2.91
C GLY A 164 -15.60 -14.30 -2.71
N THR A 165 -16.16 -14.03 -1.53
CA THR A 165 -16.92 -12.80 -1.23
C THR A 165 -16.05 -11.65 -0.74
N GLN A 166 -14.78 -11.89 -0.40
CA GLN A 166 -13.85 -10.86 0.07
C GLN A 166 -13.08 -10.19 -1.09
N CYS A 167 -13.43 -10.49 -2.33
CA CYS A 167 -12.82 -9.85 -3.49
C CYS A 167 -13.82 -9.72 -4.63
N SER A 168 -13.53 -8.78 -5.52
CA SER A 168 -14.26 -8.62 -6.78
C SER A 168 -13.35 -8.06 -7.86
N ASN A 169 -13.59 -8.44 -9.11
CA ASN A 169 -12.92 -7.81 -10.24
C ASN A 169 -13.58 -6.44 -10.49
N MET A 170 -12.80 -5.36 -10.43
CA MET A 170 -13.27 -4.03 -10.80
C MET A 170 -13.48 -3.93 -12.32
N GLY A 171 -14.53 -3.24 -12.75
CA GLY A 171 -14.80 -2.93 -14.14
C GLY A 171 -15.66 -3.97 -14.87
N TYR A 172 -15.36 -4.28 -16.12
CA TYR A 172 -16.25 -4.99 -17.03
C TYR A 172 -16.72 -6.36 -16.50
N PHE A 173 -15.84 -7.09 -15.80
CA PHE A 173 -16.14 -8.42 -15.26
C PHE A 173 -16.63 -8.45 -13.80
N SER A 174 -17.02 -7.31 -13.21
CA SER A 174 -17.48 -7.23 -11.82
C SER A 174 -18.71 -8.09 -11.53
N HIS A 175 -19.66 -8.17 -12.47
CA HIS A 175 -20.86 -9.01 -12.36
C HIS A 175 -20.58 -10.51 -12.17
N LYS A 176 -19.38 -10.98 -12.54
CA LYS A 176 -18.96 -12.38 -12.37
C LYS A 176 -18.41 -12.68 -10.97
N SER A 177 -18.20 -11.64 -10.16
CA SER A 177 -17.60 -11.76 -8.83
C SER A 177 -18.69 -11.81 -7.77
N ASN A 178 -18.39 -12.46 -6.64
CA ASN A 178 -19.32 -12.54 -5.50
C ASN A 178 -19.13 -11.40 -4.50
N GLY A 179 -17.98 -10.71 -4.51
CA GLY A 179 -17.72 -9.61 -3.58
C GLY A 179 -18.66 -8.42 -3.77
N ARG A 180 -19.11 -7.85 -2.66
CA ARG A 180 -20.04 -6.72 -2.57
C ARG A 180 -19.57 -5.72 -1.50
N GLY A 181 -20.11 -4.50 -1.53
CA GLY A 181 -19.68 -3.41 -0.66
C GLY A 181 -18.39 -2.75 -1.12
N ALA A 182 -17.69 -2.09 -0.19
CA ALA A 182 -16.47 -1.34 -0.47
C ALA A 182 -15.27 -2.27 -0.73
N MET A 183 -14.55 -2.03 -1.82
CA MET A 183 -13.43 -2.83 -2.27
C MET A 183 -12.25 -1.94 -2.66
N TYR A 184 -11.04 -2.32 -2.25
CA TYR A 184 -9.82 -1.56 -2.47
C TYR A 184 -8.83 -2.29 -3.36
N LEU A 185 -8.08 -1.52 -4.13
CA LEU A 185 -6.98 -1.97 -4.97
C LEU A 185 -5.98 -0.84 -5.20
N VAL A 186 -4.76 -1.18 -5.61
CA VAL A 186 -3.76 -0.21 -6.11
C VAL A 186 -3.65 -0.31 -7.63
N THR A 187 -3.34 0.81 -8.27
CA THR A 187 -3.02 0.87 -9.70
C THR A 187 -1.71 1.62 -9.93
N ARG A 188 -1.10 1.43 -11.10
CA ARG A 188 0.07 2.21 -11.51
C ARG A 188 -0.32 3.54 -12.17
N GLU A 189 0.69 4.38 -12.42
CA GLU A 189 0.55 5.70 -13.04
C GLU A 189 0.15 5.63 -14.52
N ASN A 190 0.68 4.68 -15.27
CA ASN A 190 0.55 4.62 -16.72
C ASN A 190 -0.22 3.38 -17.17
N GLU A 191 -0.87 3.46 -18.33
CA GLU A 191 -1.54 2.31 -18.93
C GLU A 191 -0.52 1.22 -19.31
N PRO A 192 -0.90 -0.07 -19.24
CA PRO A 192 -2.10 -0.58 -18.58
C PRO A 192 -2.00 -0.55 -17.05
N PHE A 193 -3.12 -0.39 -16.33
CA PHE A 193 -3.10 -0.04 -14.90
C PHE A 193 -3.11 -1.18 -13.88
N SER A 194 -3.29 -2.43 -14.30
CA SER A 194 -3.51 -3.57 -13.41
C SER A 194 -2.22 -4.33 -13.06
N ASN A 195 -2.36 -5.54 -12.51
CA ASN A 195 -1.29 -6.51 -12.18
C ASN A 195 -0.57 -6.17 -10.87
N GLN A 196 -1.36 -6.06 -9.79
CA GLN A 196 -0.86 -5.80 -8.45
C GLN A 196 -0.35 -7.06 -7.74
N PHE A 197 0.68 -6.88 -6.92
CA PHE A 197 1.33 -7.88 -6.09
C PHE A 197 1.47 -7.38 -4.65
N LYS A 198 1.33 -8.30 -3.70
CA LYS A 198 1.75 -8.11 -2.31
C LYS A 198 3.13 -8.72 -2.13
N ILE A 199 4.06 -7.93 -1.59
CA ILE A 199 5.44 -8.32 -1.32
C ILE A 199 5.65 -8.32 0.19
N ARG A 200 6.24 -9.38 0.73
CA ARG A 200 6.72 -9.44 2.11
C ARG A 200 8.17 -9.89 2.15
N VAL A 201 9.01 -9.12 2.84
CA VAL A 201 10.42 -9.46 3.11
C VAL A 201 10.57 -9.68 4.60
N ILE A 202 11.02 -10.87 4.99
CA ILE A 202 11.25 -11.26 6.39
C ILE A 202 12.74 -11.16 6.68
N SER A 203 13.09 -10.28 7.61
CA SER A 203 14.46 -10.07 8.07
C SER A 203 14.91 -11.19 9.01
N THR A 204 16.20 -11.50 9.01
CA THR A 204 16.80 -12.42 10.00
C THR A 204 16.75 -11.79 11.37
N THR A 205 16.24 -12.49 12.39
CA THR A 205 16.16 -11.95 13.76
C THR A 205 17.52 -11.91 14.47
N GLY A 206 17.70 -11.00 15.42
CA GLY A 206 18.92 -10.88 16.24
C GLY A 206 19.93 -9.88 15.68
N GLN A 207 19.57 -9.12 14.66
CA GLN A 207 20.38 -8.05 14.08
C GLN A 207 19.89 -6.65 14.47
N GLY A 208 18.83 -6.48 15.26
CA GLY A 208 18.32 -5.17 15.68
C GLY A 208 17.72 -4.37 14.52
N SER A 209 18.13 -3.11 14.35
CA SER A 209 17.57 -2.21 13.34
C SER A 209 18.62 -1.64 12.40
N THR A 210 18.22 -1.28 11.19
CA THR A 210 19.02 -0.51 10.23
C THR A 210 18.19 0.61 9.62
N TRP A 211 18.83 1.50 8.87
CA TRP A 211 18.17 2.56 8.10
C TRP A 211 18.62 2.48 6.66
N GLY A 212 17.67 2.46 5.73
CA GLY A 212 18.02 2.39 4.32
C GLY A 212 16.88 2.03 3.42
N LYS A 213 17.18 2.12 2.13
CA LYS A 213 16.27 1.81 1.03
C LYS A 213 16.41 0.34 0.62
N LEU A 214 15.29 -0.34 0.47
CA LEU A 214 15.17 -1.63 -0.18
C LEU A 214 14.49 -1.48 -1.53
N GLU A 215 15.16 -1.96 -2.57
CA GLU A 215 14.67 -1.98 -3.94
C GLU A 215 14.61 -3.42 -4.45
N ILE A 216 13.48 -3.79 -5.05
CA ILE A 216 13.24 -5.12 -5.60
C ILE A 216 12.98 -5.01 -7.11
N LEU A 217 13.78 -5.71 -7.91
CA LEU A 217 13.59 -5.85 -9.36
C LEU A 217 12.89 -7.17 -9.62
N PHE A 218 11.73 -7.14 -10.26
CA PHE A 218 11.08 -8.34 -10.78
C PHE A 218 11.71 -8.71 -12.11
N VAL A 219 12.01 -10.00 -12.32
CA VAL A 219 12.50 -10.51 -13.61
C VAL A 219 11.62 -11.65 -14.11
N ALA A 220 10.87 -11.38 -15.17
CA ALA A 220 10.00 -12.33 -15.85
C ALA A 220 10.80 -13.33 -16.68
N LYS A 221 10.19 -14.48 -16.97
CA LYS A 221 10.81 -15.56 -17.79
C LYS A 221 11.25 -15.09 -19.18
N ASP A 222 10.55 -14.12 -19.75
CA ASP A 222 10.85 -13.55 -21.07
C ASP A 222 11.90 -12.41 -21.02
N GLY A 223 12.53 -12.20 -19.86
CA GLY A 223 13.58 -11.21 -19.65
C GLY A 223 13.08 -9.80 -19.36
N LYS A 224 11.76 -9.55 -19.40
CA LYS A 224 11.20 -8.25 -18.99
C LYS A 224 11.37 -8.05 -17.49
N ASN A 225 11.59 -6.81 -17.09
CA ASN A 225 11.82 -6.48 -15.69
C ASN A 225 11.23 -5.13 -15.31
N GLU A 226 11.00 -4.94 -14.01
CA GLU A 226 10.51 -3.70 -13.43
C GLU A 226 10.95 -3.58 -11.97
N THR A 227 11.38 -2.40 -11.55
CA THR A 227 11.92 -2.13 -10.21
C THR A 227 10.88 -1.45 -9.34
N PHE A 228 10.82 -1.86 -8.08
CA PHE A 228 9.96 -1.25 -7.06
C PHE A 228 10.78 -0.88 -5.82
N VAL A 229 10.42 0.26 -5.22
CA VAL A 229 10.99 0.71 -3.94
C VAL A 229 10.07 0.23 -2.82
N LEU A 230 10.62 -0.54 -1.88
CA LEU A 230 9.88 -1.09 -0.74
C LEU A 230 9.99 -0.22 0.52
N THR A 231 11.12 0.47 0.69
CA THR A 231 11.36 1.41 1.80
C THR A 231 12.09 2.64 1.26
N ASN A 232 11.92 3.79 1.90
CA ASN A 232 12.68 5.00 1.59
C ASN A 232 14.04 4.99 2.28
N GLU A 233 14.93 5.89 1.84
CA GLU A 233 16.29 5.97 2.39
C GLU A 233 16.33 6.24 3.90
N ALA A 234 15.37 7.01 4.42
CA ALA A 234 15.32 7.37 5.83
C ALA A 234 14.53 6.38 6.71
N ASP A 235 13.89 5.37 6.10
CA ASP A 235 13.02 4.46 6.83
C ASP A 235 13.83 3.52 7.73
N GLU A 236 13.32 3.31 8.95
CA GLU A 236 13.86 2.32 9.87
C GLU A 236 13.38 0.92 9.46
N ILE A 237 14.32 0.01 9.27
CA ILE A 237 14.08 -1.41 9.02
C ILE A 237 14.41 -2.18 10.30
N LYS A 238 13.43 -2.90 10.83
CA LYS A 238 13.58 -3.73 12.04
C LYS A 238 13.71 -5.20 11.66
N ASP A 239 14.48 -5.93 12.45
CA ASP A 239 14.54 -7.39 12.37
C ASP A 239 13.31 -8.07 12.99
N THR A 240 12.64 -7.38 13.91
CA THR A 240 11.34 -7.77 14.44
C THR A 240 10.24 -7.37 13.47
N GLY A 241 9.80 -8.33 12.64
CA GLY A 241 8.64 -8.16 11.76
C GLY A 241 8.96 -8.47 10.30
N PHE A 242 8.23 -7.83 9.40
CA PHE A 242 8.40 -7.96 7.97
C PHE A 242 8.21 -6.60 7.30
N ILE A 243 8.96 -6.36 6.24
CA ILE A 243 8.71 -5.25 5.33
C ILE A 243 7.62 -5.69 4.37
N GLN A 244 6.64 -4.84 4.12
CA GLN A 244 5.57 -5.15 3.20
C GLN A 244 5.32 -4.00 2.22
N GLY A 245 5.07 -4.36 0.96
CA GLY A 245 4.66 -3.42 -0.07
C GLY A 245 3.55 -3.99 -0.93
N LEU A 246 2.65 -3.12 -1.40
CA LEU A 246 1.76 -3.40 -2.53
C LEU A 246 2.34 -2.68 -3.75
N VAL A 247 2.63 -3.44 -4.81
CA VAL A 247 3.20 -2.89 -6.05
C VAL A 247 2.33 -3.27 -7.22
N VAL A 248 2.43 -2.52 -8.31
CA VAL A 248 1.66 -2.78 -9.54
C VAL A 248 2.63 -2.83 -10.71
N ALA A 249 2.95 -4.05 -11.15
CA ALA A 249 3.84 -4.26 -12.29
C ALA A 249 3.07 -4.07 -13.59
N HIS A 250 3.73 -3.70 -14.68
CA HIS A 250 3.11 -3.72 -15.99
C HIS A 250 2.53 -5.11 -16.27
N PRO A 251 1.33 -5.26 -16.87
CA PRO A 251 0.75 -6.59 -17.16
C PRO A 251 1.55 -7.49 -18.10
N ASN A 252 2.68 -7.00 -18.63
CA ASN A 252 3.62 -7.80 -19.42
C ASN A 252 4.64 -8.51 -18.52
N ILE A 253 4.80 -8.07 -17.27
CA ILE A 253 5.57 -8.72 -16.22
C ILE A 253 4.68 -9.80 -15.59
N HIS A 254 4.70 -10.98 -16.21
CA HIS A 254 4.04 -12.18 -15.73
C HIS A 254 5.09 -13.29 -15.61
N ASN A 255 4.80 -14.35 -14.84
CA ASN A 255 5.74 -15.45 -14.61
C ASN A 255 7.12 -14.97 -14.11
N VAL A 256 7.12 -14.21 -13.01
CA VAL A 256 8.35 -13.75 -12.35
C VAL A 256 9.14 -14.98 -11.87
N THR A 257 10.36 -15.13 -12.35
CA THR A 257 11.21 -16.32 -12.08
C THR A 257 12.16 -16.09 -10.91
N HIS A 258 12.62 -14.86 -10.75
CA HIS A 258 13.52 -14.45 -9.70
C HIS A 258 13.36 -12.95 -9.45
N VAL A 259 13.90 -12.50 -8.32
CA VAL A 259 14.01 -11.09 -7.99
C VAL A 259 15.46 -10.71 -7.77
N MET A 260 15.80 -9.47 -8.07
CA MET A 260 17.04 -8.86 -7.58
C MET A 260 16.70 -7.95 -6.41
N LEU A 261 17.20 -8.24 -5.22
CA LEU A 261 17.00 -7.39 -4.04
C LEU A 261 18.26 -6.58 -3.76
N THR A 262 18.10 -5.27 -3.60
CA THR A 262 19.20 -4.33 -3.31
C THR A 262 18.90 -3.57 -2.03
N TYR A 263 19.81 -3.63 -1.06
CA TYR A 263 19.78 -2.82 0.15
C TYR A 263 20.78 -1.68 0.03
N THR A 264 20.33 -0.43 0.19
CA THR A 264 21.19 0.75 0.21
C THR A 264 21.09 1.43 1.56
N LYS A 265 22.18 1.46 2.31
CA LYS A 265 22.21 2.05 3.64
C LYS A 265 22.00 3.55 3.60
N TYR A 266 21.28 4.07 4.58
CA TYR A 266 21.19 5.50 4.84
C TYR A 266 22.56 6.07 5.24
N LYS A 267 22.90 7.25 4.71
CA LYS A 267 24.10 8.01 5.10
C LYS A 267 23.68 9.40 5.59
N GLY A 268 23.43 9.51 6.88
CA GLY A 268 23.17 10.78 7.56
C GLY A 268 24.40 11.30 8.30
N TRP A 269 24.28 12.55 8.75
CA TRP A 269 25.29 13.24 9.56
C TRP A 269 25.35 12.75 11.03
N ILE A 270 24.23 12.22 11.57
CA ILE A 270 24.13 11.74 12.96
C ILE A 270 24.14 10.21 13.06
N TYR A 271 23.58 9.51 12.06
CA TYR A 271 23.47 8.06 12.06
C TYR A 271 23.60 7.52 10.63
N SER A 272 23.97 6.25 10.51
CA SER A 272 24.04 5.53 9.24
C SER A 272 23.42 4.15 9.40
N GLY A 273 22.86 3.64 8.31
CA GLY A 273 22.47 2.24 8.25
C GLY A 273 23.66 1.30 8.34
N LYS A 274 23.38 0.03 8.60
CA LYS A 274 24.38 -1.03 8.61
C LYS A 274 24.99 -1.25 7.23
N GLU A 275 26.22 -1.76 7.18
CA GLU A 275 26.89 -2.15 5.92
C GLU A 275 26.21 -3.33 5.21
N HIS A 276 25.44 -4.12 5.96
CA HIS A 276 24.68 -5.24 5.43
C HIS A 276 23.39 -5.42 6.23
N TRP A 277 22.41 -6.05 5.59
CA TRP A 277 21.14 -6.44 6.21
C TRP A 277 20.81 -7.88 5.82
N ASN A 278 20.49 -8.74 6.80
CA ASN A 278 20.20 -10.14 6.53
C ASN A 278 18.69 -10.38 6.40
N ILE A 279 18.29 -11.20 5.43
CA ILE A 279 16.91 -11.63 5.26
C ILE A 279 16.82 -13.16 5.24
N ASP A 280 15.66 -13.67 5.63
CA ASP A 280 15.40 -15.11 5.62
C ASP A 280 14.48 -15.51 4.47
N LYS A 281 13.56 -14.61 4.08
CA LYS A 281 12.49 -14.96 3.14
C LYS A 281 11.95 -13.76 2.38
N ILE A 282 11.58 -14.00 1.12
CA ILE A 282 10.73 -13.11 0.32
C ILE A 282 9.47 -13.89 -0.05
N GLU A 283 8.32 -13.25 0.05
CA GLU A 283 7.02 -13.77 -0.36
C GLU A 283 6.37 -12.77 -1.30
N LEU A 284 6.05 -13.22 -2.52
CA LEU A 284 5.28 -12.50 -3.52
C LEU A 284 3.93 -13.20 -3.67
N ILE A 285 2.85 -12.43 -3.57
CA ILE A 285 1.48 -12.93 -3.73
C ILE A 285 0.83 -12.11 -4.83
N ASN A 286 0.37 -12.77 -5.90
CA ASN A 286 -0.35 -12.09 -6.97
C ASN A 286 -1.83 -11.89 -6.60
N SER A 287 -2.56 -11.17 -7.44
CA SER A 287 -3.98 -10.88 -7.24
C SER A 287 -4.90 -12.11 -7.26
N ASP A 288 -4.45 -13.23 -7.81
CA ASP A 288 -5.22 -14.48 -7.85
C ASP A 288 -4.96 -15.36 -6.61
N GLY A 289 -4.00 -14.98 -5.78
CA GLY A 289 -3.62 -15.69 -4.56
C GLY A 289 -2.47 -16.68 -4.75
N ASP A 290 -1.86 -16.73 -5.93
CA ASP A 290 -0.66 -17.54 -6.15
C ASP A 290 0.51 -16.96 -5.35
N ILE A 291 1.24 -17.85 -4.69
CA ILE A 291 2.34 -17.53 -3.81
C ILE A 291 3.65 -17.94 -4.49
N PHE A 292 4.62 -17.05 -4.53
CA PHE A 292 5.99 -17.31 -4.97
C PHE A 292 6.96 -16.87 -3.88
N THR A 293 7.87 -17.74 -3.48
CA THR A 293 8.76 -17.48 -2.35
C THR A 293 10.22 -17.70 -2.67
N TYR A 294 11.08 -16.97 -1.99
CA TYR A 294 12.49 -17.30 -1.81
C TYR A 294 12.73 -17.58 -0.33
N CYS A 295 13.46 -18.64 0.01
CA CYS A 295 13.90 -18.91 1.38
C CYS A 295 15.40 -19.18 1.40
N GLY A 296 16.12 -18.39 2.18
CA GLY A 296 17.54 -18.54 2.43
C GLY A 296 17.83 -17.92 3.79
N TYR A 297 17.99 -18.74 4.82
CA TYR A 297 18.22 -18.25 6.18
C TYR A 297 19.52 -17.46 6.24
N GLY A 298 19.47 -16.23 6.76
CA GLY A 298 20.63 -15.37 6.90
C GLY A 298 21.23 -14.88 5.58
N THR A 299 20.45 -14.79 4.50
CA THR A 299 20.91 -14.23 3.22
C THR A 299 21.35 -12.79 3.42
N LYS A 300 22.66 -12.57 3.26
CA LYS A 300 23.32 -11.29 3.53
C LYS A 300 23.18 -10.33 2.35
N LEU A 301 22.50 -9.21 2.57
CA LEU A 301 22.39 -8.13 1.60
C LEU A 301 23.47 -7.08 1.87
N ASP A 302 24.60 -7.17 1.16
CA ASP A 302 25.66 -6.14 1.23
C ASP A 302 25.19 -4.79 0.64
N ASN A 303 25.65 -3.70 1.24
CA ASN A 303 25.27 -2.34 0.85
C ASN A 303 25.51 -2.06 -0.64
N SER A 304 24.46 -1.61 -1.31
CA SER A 304 24.43 -1.23 -2.73
C SER A 304 24.80 -2.36 -3.70
N VAL A 305 24.66 -3.62 -3.27
CA VAL A 305 24.84 -4.81 -4.11
C VAL A 305 23.48 -5.44 -4.38
N SER A 306 23.18 -5.74 -5.65
CA SER A 306 21.97 -6.45 -6.05
C SER A 306 22.17 -7.95 -5.94
N HIS A 307 21.31 -8.63 -5.19
CA HIS A 307 21.37 -10.07 -4.95
C HIS A 307 20.32 -10.81 -5.76
N HIS A 308 20.73 -11.83 -6.50
CA HIS A 308 19.85 -12.68 -7.31
C HIS A 308 19.19 -13.75 -6.43
N LEU A 309 17.85 -13.71 -6.34
CA LEU A 309 17.06 -14.56 -5.45
C LEU A 309 16.00 -15.32 -6.27
N PRO A 310 16.21 -16.61 -6.58
CA PRO A 310 15.26 -17.40 -7.37
C PRO A 310 13.97 -17.66 -6.59
N LEU A 311 12.83 -17.54 -7.27
CA LEU A 311 11.53 -17.81 -6.67
C LEU A 311 11.07 -19.23 -6.98
N GLN A 312 10.41 -19.85 -6.01
CA GLN A 312 9.69 -21.11 -6.16
C GLN A 312 8.21 -20.91 -5.92
N ALA A 313 7.37 -21.68 -6.61
CA ALA A 313 5.94 -21.68 -6.40
C ALA A 313 5.59 -22.26 -5.02
N GLY A 314 4.61 -21.66 -4.37
CA GLY A 314 4.16 -22.03 -3.03
C GLY A 314 4.95 -21.37 -1.91
N ASN A 315 4.62 -21.77 -0.69
CA ASN A 315 5.17 -21.21 0.53
C ASN A 315 6.33 -22.07 1.05
N CYS A 316 7.49 -21.47 1.30
CA CYS A 316 8.64 -22.14 1.91
C CYS A 316 8.95 -21.63 3.31
N THR A 317 9.76 -22.41 4.02
CA THR A 317 10.34 -22.07 5.33
C THR A 317 11.84 -21.95 5.22
N ALA A 318 12.40 -20.81 5.62
CA ALA A 318 13.83 -20.67 5.79
C ALA A 318 14.26 -21.50 7.00
N THR A 319 15.14 -22.48 6.78
CA THR A 319 15.67 -23.32 7.84
C THR A 319 17.09 -22.88 8.15
N MET A 320 17.39 -22.71 9.45
CA MET A 320 18.76 -22.53 9.89
C MET A 320 19.55 -23.78 9.48
N PRO A 321 20.72 -23.65 8.86
CA PRO A 321 21.57 -24.79 8.57
C PRO A 321 21.79 -25.60 9.85
N ALA A 322 21.61 -26.92 9.78
CA ALA A 322 21.94 -27.79 10.90
C ALA A 322 23.41 -27.52 11.29
N PRO A 323 23.73 -27.39 12.59
CA PRO A 323 25.12 -27.24 13.01
C PRO A 323 25.90 -28.43 12.45
N SER A 324 26.92 -28.14 11.64
CA SER A 324 27.83 -29.17 11.16
C SER A 324 28.39 -29.89 12.38
N THR A 325 28.17 -31.20 12.47
CA THR A 325 28.77 -32.09 13.47
C THR A 325 30.27 -32.23 13.22
N THR A 326 31.01 -31.14 13.39
CA THR A 326 32.40 -31.20 13.79
C THR A 326 32.41 -31.02 15.29
N ALA A 327 32.86 -32.06 16.00
CA ALA A 327 33.12 -32.00 17.42
C ALA A 327 34.15 -30.89 17.70
N ILE A 328 33.65 -29.70 18.03
CA ILE A 328 34.43 -28.66 18.66
C ILE A 328 34.23 -28.88 20.14
N THR A 329 35.29 -29.31 20.81
CA THR A 329 35.44 -29.25 22.25
C THR A 329 35.07 -27.85 22.71
N THR A 330 33.97 -27.77 23.46
CA THR A 330 33.48 -26.56 24.09
C THR A 330 34.47 -26.10 25.16
N ALA A 331 35.28 -25.08 24.84
CA ALA A 331 35.62 -24.11 25.86
C ALA A 331 34.42 -23.17 25.99
N ALA A 332 33.69 -23.28 27.09
CA ALA A 332 32.65 -22.35 27.45
C ALA A 332 33.27 -20.96 27.64
N ALA A 333 33.17 -20.10 26.62
CA ALA A 333 33.35 -18.67 26.80
C ALA A 333 32.09 -18.15 27.49
N ALA A 334 32.22 -17.80 28.77
CA ALA A 334 31.17 -17.13 29.53
C ALA A 334 30.72 -15.87 28.76
N LEU A 335 29.43 -15.80 28.41
CA LEU A 335 28.81 -14.56 27.96
C LEU A 335 28.97 -13.54 29.09
N GLN A 336 29.70 -12.46 28.84
CA GLN A 336 29.65 -11.32 29.75
C GLN A 336 28.27 -10.67 29.65
N PRO A 337 27.63 -10.31 30.78
CA PRO A 337 26.35 -9.62 30.76
C PRO A 337 26.52 -8.25 30.09
N HIS A 338 25.74 -7.99 29.04
CA HIS A 338 25.67 -6.66 28.44
C HIS A 338 25.07 -5.68 29.45
N ARG A 339 25.85 -4.65 29.82
CA ARG A 339 25.40 -3.57 30.71
C ARG A 339 24.33 -2.75 29.99
N ILE A 340 23.13 -2.69 30.55
CA ILE A 340 22.05 -1.84 30.05
C ILE A 340 22.23 -0.45 30.66
N ALA A 341 22.42 0.56 29.80
CA ALA A 341 22.45 1.97 30.20
C ALA A 341 21.10 2.63 29.88
N LYS A 342 20.44 3.23 30.87
CA LYS A 342 19.22 4.03 30.70
C LYS A 342 19.57 5.52 30.76
N LEU A 343 19.28 6.25 29.68
CA LEU A 343 19.46 7.71 29.61
C LEU A 343 18.13 8.41 29.96
N PHE A 344 18.16 9.24 30.98
CA PHE A 344 17.08 10.15 31.37
C PHE A 344 17.48 11.57 31.00
N TRP A 345 16.56 12.36 30.45
CA TRP A 345 16.80 13.78 30.20
C TRP A 345 15.56 14.62 30.50
N GLN A 346 15.78 15.84 30.94
CA GLN A 346 14.75 16.81 31.28
C GLN A 346 15.23 18.24 30.93
N VAL A 347 14.34 19.05 30.38
CA VAL A 347 14.58 20.49 30.20
C VAL A 347 14.46 21.17 31.56
N VAL A 348 15.55 21.78 32.04
CA VAL A 348 15.62 22.48 33.35
C VAL A 348 15.76 23.99 33.20
N GLY A 349 15.81 24.51 31.97
CA GLY A 349 15.77 25.95 31.71
C GLY A 349 15.27 26.26 30.31
N SER A 350 14.39 27.26 30.21
CA SER A 350 13.87 27.76 28.93
C SER A 350 14.98 28.41 28.09
N PRO A 351 14.86 28.41 26.75
CA PRO A 351 15.79 29.12 25.89
C PRO A 351 15.76 30.63 26.13
N ILE A 352 16.92 31.28 26.12
CA ILE A 352 17.04 32.74 26.28
C ILE A 352 17.15 33.37 24.88
N LYS A 353 16.19 34.22 24.53
CA LYS A 353 16.23 35.01 23.28
C LYS A 353 16.91 36.36 23.54
N GLY A 354 17.82 36.76 22.66
CA GLY A 354 18.60 38.01 22.76
C GLY A 354 19.70 38.08 21.70
N SER A 355 20.58 39.09 21.79
CA SER A 355 21.70 39.31 20.86
C SER A 355 22.75 38.19 20.84
N GLN A 356 22.77 37.35 21.89
CA GLN A 356 23.43 36.05 21.88
C GLN A 356 22.44 34.98 22.37
N PRO A 357 21.72 34.30 21.46
CA PRO A 357 20.74 33.30 21.85
C PRO A 357 21.43 32.11 22.52
N LYS A 358 20.86 31.64 23.63
CA LYS A 358 21.35 30.45 24.35
C LYS A 358 20.31 29.33 24.33
N PRO A 359 20.72 28.08 24.01
CA PRO A 359 19.82 26.94 23.99
C PRO A 359 19.26 26.63 25.39
N PRO A 360 18.16 25.85 25.48
CA PRO A 360 17.62 25.43 26.76
C PRO A 360 18.64 24.61 27.56
N LYS A 361 18.65 24.79 28.88
CA LYS A 361 19.50 23.97 29.75
C LYS A 361 18.87 22.59 29.89
N LEU A 362 19.63 21.56 29.51
CA LEU A 362 19.23 20.16 29.64
C LEU A 362 19.94 19.54 30.84
N PHE A 363 19.16 18.90 31.70
CA PHE A 363 19.65 17.97 32.69
C PHE A 363 19.53 16.57 32.11
N TRP A 364 20.57 15.75 32.25
CA TRP A 364 20.50 14.35 31.86
C TRP A 364 21.30 13.48 32.80
N LYS A 365 20.86 12.23 32.97
CA LYS A 365 21.42 11.21 33.86
C LYS A 365 21.51 9.90 33.09
N ILE A 366 22.66 9.23 33.17
CA ILE A 366 22.80 7.86 32.66
C ILE A 366 22.89 6.93 33.86
N LEU A 367 21.97 5.96 33.92
CA LEU A 367 21.99 4.86 34.88
C LEU A 367 22.56 3.63 34.19
N ILE A 368 23.66 3.09 34.72
CA ILE A 368 24.25 1.84 34.23
C ILE A 368 24.01 0.79 35.32
N ASN A 369 23.23 -0.25 35.02
CA ASN A 369 23.09 -1.38 35.94
C ASN A 369 24.39 -2.18 35.92
N GLU A 370 25.04 -2.33 37.08
CA GLU A 370 26.28 -3.12 37.15
C GLU A 370 26.05 -4.63 37.27
N GLN A 371 24.85 -5.12 37.63
CA GLN A 371 24.45 -6.52 37.54
C GLN A 371 22.91 -6.67 37.42
N PRO A 372 22.37 -7.66 36.67
CA PRO A 372 20.91 -7.82 36.52
C PRO A 372 20.19 -8.44 37.73
N ASP A 373 20.90 -9.11 38.65
CA ASP A 373 20.29 -10.02 39.65
C ASP A 373 20.61 -9.70 41.13
N ALA A 374 21.15 -8.51 41.45
CA ALA A 374 21.37 -8.12 42.84
C ALA A 374 20.25 -7.17 43.32
N ILE A 375 19.45 -7.65 44.28
CA ILE A 375 18.60 -6.80 45.11
C ILE A 375 19.56 -6.10 46.08
N ASP A 376 19.67 -4.77 45.94
CA ASP A 376 20.48 -3.84 46.74
C ASP A 376 22.01 -3.87 46.54
N ASP A 377 22.51 -3.08 45.58
CA ASP A 377 23.87 -2.49 45.63
C ASP A 377 23.89 -1.12 44.87
N PRO A 378 24.79 -0.18 45.19
CA PRO A 378 24.59 1.24 44.93
C PRO A 378 24.86 1.61 43.48
N VAL A 379 23.90 2.32 42.89
CA VAL A 379 23.99 2.94 41.57
C VAL A 379 25.21 3.88 41.52
N ALA A 380 26.14 3.64 40.61
CA ALA A 380 27.17 4.61 40.29
C ALA A 380 26.54 5.84 39.61
N GLU A 381 26.25 6.88 40.39
CA GLU A 381 25.70 8.13 39.87
C GLU A 381 26.82 9.05 39.37
N ARG A 382 26.78 9.40 38.09
CA ARG A 382 27.61 10.49 37.55
C ARG A 382 26.71 11.61 37.02
N TYR A 383 26.92 12.79 37.57
CA TYR A 383 26.23 14.02 37.20
C TYR A 383 27.09 14.79 36.19
N PHE A 384 26.53 15.10 35.03
CA PHE A 384 27.20 15.92 34.03
C PHE A 384 26.33 17.13 33.70
N TRP A 385 26.90 18.31 33.91
CA TRP A 385 26.34 19.56 33.42
C TRP A 385 26.98 19.82 32.06
N SER A 386 26.18 20.12 31.04
CA SER A 386 26.75 20.57 29.77
C SER A 386 27.60 21.83 30.02
N PRO A 387 28.92 21.81 29.77
CA PRO A 387 29.67 23.03 29.71
C PRO A 387 29.19 23.78 28.46
N TYR A 388 29.04 25.08 28.61
CA TYR A 388 28.64 26.01 27.55
C TYR A 388 29.37 25.69 26.24
N VAL A 389 28.61 25.32 25.20
CA VAL A 389 29.04 25.39 23.79
C VAL A 389 28.65 26.75 23.25
#